data_AF-A0A432REE1-F1
#
_entry.id   AF-A0A432REE1-F1
#
_cell.length_a   1.000
_cell.length_b   1.000
_cell.length_c   1.000
_cell.angle_alpha   90.00
_cell.angle_beta   90.00
_cell.angle_gamma   90.00
#
_symmetry.space_group_name_H-M   'P 1'
#
loop_
_entity.id
_entity.type
_entity.pdbx_description
1 polymer ?
#
loop_
_entity_poly.entity_id
_entity_poly.type
_entity_poly.pdbx_seq_one_letter_code
_entity_poly.pdbx_strand_id
1 'polypeptide(L)'
;MDKKKLITKIIFGKENLDDVNFPVDENIKDNFEIAWDIAENFEEIKNNMKMLVLKSLFRKLEEVYSDIVIREDSKYKGFLEFKGAKPLHIYFQDWENLYNDIPPLTYALEFYSQSLFFGIRKKSPSIPYIGKIPEDKILKEIQTFYNDKGFLSSDWWLIWRYFEEPYRYFDSKEFYKIILDYEIEYITSYYIEEIKKLVNKTKSYLDEFFQNYR
;
A
#
# COMPACT_ATOMS: atom_id res chain seq x y z
N MET A 1 -19.12 10.50 49.59
CA MET A 1 -17.91 11.35 49.67
C MET A 1 -17.63 11.89 48.28
N ASP A 2 -17.36 13.19 48.13
CA ASP A 2 -17.15 13.84 46.83
C ASP A 2 -15.83 13.32 46.19
N LYS A 3 -15.92 12.69 45.01
CA LYS A 3 -14.77 12.10 44.28
C LYS A 3 -13.61 13.10 44.10
N LYS A 4 -13.92 14.39 43.88
CA LYS A 4 -12.88 15.42 43.71
C LYS A 4 -12.12 15.70 45.01
N LYS A 5 -12.81 15.69 46.16
CA LYS A 5 -12.19 15.86 47.49
C LYS A 5 -11.28 14.68 47.85
N LEU A 6 -11.65 13.46 47.46
CA LEU A 6 -10.86 12.25 47.72
C LEU A 6 -9.55 12.25 46.91
N ILE A 7 -9.63 12.51 45.60
CA ILE A 7 -8.44 12.60 44.72
C ILE A 7 -7.47 13.67 45.22
N THR A 8 -8.00 14.83 45.66
CA THR A 8 -7.18 15.92 46.19
C THR A 8 -6.43 15.49 47.47
N LYS A 9 -7.09 14.76 48.38
CA LYS A 9 -6.44 14.27 49.61
C LYS A 9 -5.33 13.27 49.35
N ILE A 10 -5.49 12.38 48.36
CA ILE A 10 -4.49 11.38 47.98
C ILE A 10 -3.25 12.06 47.37
N ILE A 11 -3.44 13.01 46.46
CA ILE A 11 -2.34 13.77 45.83
C ILE A 11 -1.52 14.55 46.87
N PHE A 12 -2.17 15.07 47.92
CA PHE A 12 -1.50 15.81 49.00
C PHE A 12 -1.08 14.94 50.19
N GLY A 13 -1.07 13.60 50.04
CA GLY A 13 -0.56 12.66 51.05
C GLY A 13 -1.34 12.66 52.37
N LYS A 14 -2.61 13.09 52.36
CA LYS A 14 -3.47 13.14 53.56
C LYS A 14 -4.19 11.83 53.85
N GLU A 15 -4.25 10.92 52.89
CA GLU A 15 -4.77 9.55 53.03
C GLU A 15 -3.81 8.60 52.31
N ASN A 16 -3.53 7.44 52.90
CA ASN A 16 -2.77 6.37 52.25
C ASN A 16 -3.63 5.74 51.15
N LEU A 17 -3.02 5.48 49.98
CA LEU A 17 -3.68 4.83 48.84
C LEU A 17 -4.30 3.48 49.22
N ASP A 18 -3.68 2.77 50.15
CA ASP A 18 -4.12 1.45 50.62
C ASP A 18 -5.44 1.48 51.39
N ASP A 19 -5.82 2.63 51.97
CA ASP A 19 -7.05 2.80 52.77
C ASP A 19 -8.24 3.32 51.94
N VAL A 20 -8.02 3.63 50.65
CA VAL A 20 -9.05 4.19 49.77
C VAL A 20 -9.61 3.12 48.84
N ASN A 21 -10.79 2.61 49.20
CA ASN A 21 -11.59 1.79 48.29
C ASN A 21 -12.17 2.71 47.20
N PHE A 22 -11.46 2.83 46.08
CA PHE A 22 -12.02 3.51 44.91
C PHE A 22 -13.26 2.72 44.46
N PRO A 23 -14.44 3.36 44.31
CA PRO A 23 -15.54 2.73 43.61
C PRO A 23 -15.12 2.66 42.14
N VAL A 24 -14.43 1.58 41.80
CA VAL A 24 -14.11 1.24 40.42
C VAL A 24 -15.40 0.70 39.85
N ASP A 25 -16.10 1.56 39.13
CA ASP A 25 -17.14 1.13 38.20
C ASP A 25 -16.48 0.11 37.26
N GLU A 26 -16.99 -1.12 37.21
CA GLU A 26 -16.41 -2.18 36.36
C GLU A 26 -16.29 -1.72 34.90
N ASN A 27 -17.22 -0.89 34.43
CA ASN A 27 -17.13 -0.30 33.09
C ASN A 27 -15.92 0.65 32.94
N ILE A 28 -15.55 1.40 33.99
CA ILE A 28 -14.34 2.23 33.98
C ILE A 28 -13.09 1.36 33.98
N LYS A 29 -13.12 0.24 34.72
CA LYS A 29 -12.01 -0.71 34.76
C LYS A 29 -11.79 -1.37 33.40
N ASP A 30 -12.86 -1.88 32.80
CA ASP A 30 -12.83 -2.53 31.50
C ASP A 30 -12.31 -1.57 30.42
N ASN A 31 -12.80 -0.32 30.41
CA ASN A 31 -12.33 0.69 29.45
C ASN A 31 -10.87 1.08 29.68
N PHE A 32 -10.40 1.10 30.95
CA PHE A 32 -8.99 1.36 31.25
C PHE A 32 -8.10 0.21 30.81
N GLU A 33 -8.49 -1.05 31.08
CA GLU A 33 -7.77 -2.25 30.63
C GLU A 33 -7.67 -2.28 29.10
N ILE A 34 -8.77 -2.02 28.38
CA ILE A 34 -8.75 -1.94 26.91
C ILE A 34 -7.80 -0.83 26.43
N ALA A 35 -7.87 0.37 27.02
CA ALA A 35 -7.00 1.48 26.62
C ALA A 35 -5.53 1.20 26.93
N TRP A 36 -5.25 0.53 28.04
CA TRP A 36 -3.91 0.12 28.46
C TRP A 36 -3.35 -0.93 27.50
N ASP A 37 -4.11 -1.96 27.18
CA ASP A 37 -3.74 -2.99 26.20
C ASP A 37 -3.47 -2.39 24.82
N ILE A 38 -4.32 -1.45 24.36
CA ILE A 38 -4.10 -0.74 23.10
C ILE A 38 -2.80 0.06 23.16
N ALA A 39 -2.53 0.75 24.27
CA ALA A 39 -1.32 1.55 24.41
C ALA A 39 -0.04 0.69 24.39
N GLU A 40 -0.06 -0.47 25.06
CA GLU A 40 1.07 -1.41 25.08
C GLU A 40 1.31 -2.05 23.71
N ASN A 41 0.24 -2.29 22.94
CA ASN A 41 0.30 -3.03 21.67
C ASN A 41 0.09 -2.16 20.43
N PHE A 42 0.13 -0.83 20.56
CA PHE A 42 -0.33 0.09 19.51
C PHE A 42 0.37 -0.11 18.15
N GLU A 43 1.70 -0.29 18.18
CA GLU A 43 2.48 -0.54 16.96
C GLU A 43 2.14 -1.89 16.31
N GLU A 44 1.89 -2.91 17.12
CA GLU A 44 1.47 -4.22 16.62
C GLU A 44 0.09 -4.15 15.98
N ILE A 45 -0.87 -3.47 16.63
CA ILE A 45 -2.22 -3.25 16.10
C ILE A 45 -2.13 -2.54 14.73
N LYS A 46 -1.36 -1.45 14.63
CA LYS A 46 -1.15 -0.73 13.36
C LYS A 46 -0.58 -1.65 12.28
N ASN A 47 0.44 -2.45 12.59
CA ASN A 47 1.04 -3.37 11.64
C ASN A 47 0.06 -4.46 11.20
N ASN A 48 -0.72 -5.01 12.12
CA ASN A 48 -1.75 -6.01 11.83
C ASN A 48 -2.83 -5.45 10.89
N MET A 49 -3.30 -4.22 11.12
CA MET A 49 -4.26 -3.55 10.24
C MET A 49 -3.71 -3.39 8.81
N LYS A 50 -2.47 -2.90 8.68
CA LYS A 50 -1.82 -2.76 7.38
C LYS A 50 -1.67 -4.12 6.67
N MET A 51 -1.31 -5.17 7.39
CA MET A 51 -1.21 -6.53 6.85
C MET A 51 -2.54 -7.07 6.34
N LEU A 52 -3.65 -6.80 7.03
CA LEU A 52 -4.98 -7.22 6.59
C LEU A 52 -5.36 -6.57 5.26
N VAL A 53 -5.09 -5.25 5.11
CA VAL A 53 -5.31 -4.54 3.84
C VAL A 53 -4.49 -5.17 2.71
N LEU A 54 -3.19 -5.43 2.93
CA LEU A 54 -2.35 -6.02 1.89
C LEU A 54 -2.75 -7.44 1.51
N LYS A 55 -3.07 -8.29 2.48
CA LYS A 55 -3.54 -9.66 2.21
C LYS A 55 -4.83 -9.65 1.40
N SER A 56 -5.77 -8.76 1.75
CA SER A 56 -7.03 -8.62 1.00
C SER A 56 -6.80 -8.04 -0.39
N LEU A 57 -5.86 -7.09 -0.55
CA LEU A 57 -5.47 -6.54 -1.85
C LEU A 57 -4.88 -7.63 -2.75
N PHE A 58 -3.99 -8.45 -2.20
CA PHE A 58 -3.35 -9.55 -2.91
C PHE A 58 -4.38 -10.56 -3.42
N ARG A 59 -5.26 -11.04 -2.52
CA ARG A 59 -6.36 -11.93 -2.87
C ARG A 59 -7.22 -11.35 -4.01
N LYS A 60 -7.60 -10.07 -3.90
CA LYS A 60 -8.42 -9.42 -4.94
C LYS A 60 -7.68 -9.24 -6.27
N LEU A 61 -6.36 -9.01 -6.25
CA LEU A 61 -5.58 -8.95 -7.49
C LEU A 61 -5.62 -10.29 -8.23
N GLU A 62 -5.47 -11.40 -7.50
CA GLU A 62 -5.58 -12.75 -8.06
C GLU A 62 -7.00 -13.04 -8.61
N GLU A 63 -8.05 -12.57 -7.91
CA GLU A 63 -9.44 -12.73 -8.35
C GLU A 63 -9.78 -11.91 -9.60
N VAL A 64 -9.37 -10.64 -9.63
CA VAL A 64 -9.71 -9.69 -10.69
C VAL A 64 -8.92 -9.95 -11.97
N TYR A 65 -7.71 -10.48 -11.81
CA TYR A 65 -6.81 -10.70 -12.92
C TYR A 65 -6.36 -12.17 -12.94
N SER A 66 -7.28 -13.06 -13.32
CA SER A 66 -7.01 -14.50 -13.49
C SER A 66 -5.86 -14.80 -14.45
N ASP A 67 -5.61 -13.88 -15.37
CA ASP A 67 -4.61 -14.01 -16.43
C ASP A 67 -3.34 -13.23 -16.08
N ILE A 68 -3.23 -12.67 -14.86
CA ILE A 68 -2.04 -12.01 -14.36
C ILE A 68 -1.24 -12.97 -13.50
N VAL A 69 0.06 -12.99 -13.72
CA VAL A 69 1.00 -13.63 -12.83
C VAL A 69 1.48 -12.58 -11.83
N ILE A 70 1.26 -12.87 -10.55
CA ILE A 70 1.82 -12.09 -9.45
C ILE A 70 3.07 -12.80 -8.96
N ARG A 71 4.22 -12.14 -9.00
CA ARG A 71 5.48 -12.67 -8.46
C ARG A 71 6.08 -11.70 -7.46
N GLU A 72 6.30 -12.17 -6.23
CA GLU A 72 7.36 -11.58 -5.40
C GLU A 72 8.70 -11.97 -6.03
N ASP A 73 9.58 -11.01 -6.24
CA ASP A 73 10.94 -11.30 -6.68
C ASP A 73 11.60 -12.22 -5.63
N SER A 74 12.19 -13.33 -6.07
CA SER A 74 12.73 -14.37 -5.18
C SER A 74 13.87 -13.86 -4.29
N LYS A 75 14.53 -12.77 -4.68
CA LYS A 75 15.53 -12.05 -3.87
C LYS A 75 14.91 -11.08 -2.86
N TYR A 76 13.62 -10.77 -3.00
CA TYR A 76 12.89 -9.74 -2.25
C TYR A 76 11.56 -10.28 -1.70
N LYS A 77 11.58 -11.45 -1.07
CA LYS A 77 10.44 -11.94 -0.27
C LYS A 77 10.11 -10.98 0.86
N GLY A 78 8.83 -10.74 1.13
CA GLY A 78 8.38 -9.99 2.32
C GLY A 78 7.74 -8.63 2.06
N PHE A 79 7.09 -8.43 0.91
CA PHE A 79 6.18 -7.30 0.71
C PHE A 79 5.01 -7.38 1.69
N LEU A 80 4.45 -8.59 1.88
CA LEU A 80 3.42 -8.88 2.88
C LEU A 80 3.90 -8.73 4.34
N GLU A 81 5.22 -8.68 4.56
CA GLU A 81 5.83 -8.47 5.88
C GLU A 81 6.23 -7.00 6.12
N PHE A 82 5.99 -6.08 5.19
CA PHE A 82 6.43 -4.67 5.23
C PHE A 82 7.95 -4.48 5.41
N LYS A 83 8.75 -5.50 5.09
CA LYS A 83 10.21 -5.46 5.30
C LYS A 83 10.93 -4.97 4.05
N GLY A 84 10.99 -3.65 3.91
CA GLY A 84 11.83 -2.94 2.94
C GLY A 84 11.11 -2.53 1.65
N ALA A 85 11.85 -1.85 0.77
CA ALA A 85 11.36 -1.46 -0.54
C ALA A 85 11.39 -2.65 -1.50
N LYS A 86 10.32 -3.44 -1.45
CA LYS A 86 10.22 -4.70 -2.20
C LYS A 86 9.02 -4.60 -3.13
N PRO A 87 9.23 -4.50 -4.45
CA PRO A 87 8.12 -4.37 -5.37
C PRO A 87 7.42 -5.72 -5.58
N LEU A 88 6.09 -5.71 -5.55
CA LEU A 88 5.24 -6.81 -5.99
C LEU A 88 4.96 -6.64 -7.48
N HIS A 89 5.36 -7.61 -8.30
CA HIS A 89 5.18 -7.52 -9.75
C HIS A 89 3.85 -8.11 -10.21
N ILE A 90 3.21 -7.39 -11.13
CA ILE A 90 1.91 -7.69 -11.72
C ILE A 90 2.08 -7.61 -13.24
N TYR A 91 1.90 -8.72 -13.94
CA TYR A 91 1.99 -8.76 -15.40
C TYR A 91 1.04 -9.79 -16.00
N PHE A 92 0.55 -9.56 -17.22
CA PHE A 92 -0.35 -10.48 -17.90
C PHE A 92 0.41 -11.66 -18.53
N GLN A 93 -0.17 -12.86 -18.43
CA GLN A 93 0.43 -14.13 -18.86
C GLN A 93 0.56 -14.22 -20.38
N ASP A 94 -0.33 -13.61 -21.14
CA ASP A 94 -0.25 -13.52 -22.61
C ASP A 94 0.98 -12.71 -23.08
N TRP A 95 1.60 -11.93 -22.20
CA TRP A 95 2.84 -11.20 -22.47
C TRP A 95 4.11 -12.01 -22.22
N GLU A 96 4.03 -13.23 -21.67
CA GLU A 96 5.23 -14.09 -21.49
C GLU A 96 5.88 -14.51 -22.82
N ASN A 97 5.24 -14.26 -23.97
CA ASN A 97 5.77 -14.62 -25.27
C ASN A 97 6.22 -13.40 -26.08
N LEU A 98 7.54 -13.16 -26.07
CA LEU A 98 8.34 -12.77 -27.24
C LEU A 98 9.84 -12.88 -26.84
N TYR A 99 10.37 -14.10 -26.98
CA TYR A 99 11.81 -14.41 -27.13
C TYR A 99 12.77 -14.32 -25.92
N ASN A 100 12.41 -13.92 -24.69
CA ASN A 100 13.38 -13.83 -23.57
C ASN A 100 12.79 -13.93 -22.13
N ASP A 101 11.77 -14.77 -21.89
CA ASP A 101 11.24 -15.09 -20.54
C ASP A 101 10.72 -13.91 -19.68
N ILE A 102 10.52 -12.73 -20.28
CA ILE A 102 10.12 -11.52 -19.54
C ILE A 102 9.13 -10.68 -20.35
N PRO A 103 7.98 -10.30 -19.76
CA PRO A 103 6.90 -9.64 -20.48
C PRO A 103 7.18 -8.17 -20.82
N PRO A 104 6.75 -7.70 -22.01
CA PRO A 104 5.70 -6.71 -22.08
C PRO A 104 5.82 -5.53 -21.17
N LEU A 105 4.82 -5.40 -20.34
CA LEU A 105 4.77 -4.41 -19.30
C LEU A 105 4.75 -5.19 -18.01
N THR A 106 5.66 -4.86 -17.12
CA THR A 106 5.55 -5.32 -15.74
C THR A 106 5.11 -4.14 -14.93
N TYR A 107 3.89 -4.21 -14.41
CA TYR A 107 3.48 -3.29 -13.38
C TYR A 107 4.08 -3.75 -12.06
N ALA A 108 4.26 -2.83 -11.12
CA ALA A 108 4.57 -3.22 -9.77
C ALA A 108 3.95 -2.30 -8.74
N LEU A 109 3.59 -2.90 -7.61
CA LEU A 109 3.30 -2.20 -6.38
C LEU A 109 4.57 -2.13 -5.54
N GLU A 110 4.94 -0.97 -5.04
CA GLU A 110 6.15 -0.82 -4.21
C GLU A 110 5.83 -0.08 -2.91
N PHE A 111 6.47 -0.49 -1.81
CA PHE A 111 6.60 0.35 -0.63
C PHE A 111 7.88 1.16 -0.68
N TYR A 112 7.79 2.47 -0.61
CA TYR A 112 8.95 3.34 -0.44
C TYR A 112 8.63 4.42 0.58
N SER A 113 9.46 4.51 1.64
CA SER A 113 9.27 5.47 2.72
C SER A 113 7.81 5.52 3.23
N GLN A 114 7.27 4.35 3.61
CA GLN A 114 5.93 4.19 4.20
C GLN A 114 4.74 4.51 3.28
N SER A 115 4.98 4.81 2.01
CA SER A 115 3.90 4.97 1.05
C SER A 115 3.85 3.80 0.08
N LEU A 116 2.63 3.43 -0.30
CA LEU A 116 2.38 2.46 -1.34
C LEU A 116 2.29 3.19 -2.68
N PHE A 117 2.83 2.59 -3.73
CA PHE A 117 2.83 3.18 -5.06
C PHE A 117 2.58 2.12 -6.10
N PHE A 118 2.19 2.56 -7.30
CA PHE A 118 2.01 1.69 -8.45
C PHE A 118 2.60 2.33 -9.71
N GLY A 119 3.25 1.51 -10.54
CA GLY A 119 3.83 1.99 -11.78
C GLY A 119 4.31 0.88 -12.68
N ILE A 120 4.85 1.25 -13.84
CA ILE A 120 5.47 0.34 -14.80
C ILE A 120 6.97 0.26 -14.50
N ARG A 121 7.45 -0.93 -14.15
CA ARG A 121 8.82 -1.19 -13.72
C ARG A 121 9.82 -1.08 -14.88
N LYS A 122 10.97 -0.48 -14.60
CA LYS A 122 12.17 -0.54 -15.44
C LYS A 122 12.99 -1.80 -15.13
N LYS A 123 13.70 -2.37 -16.11
CA LYS A 123 14.61 -3.52 -15.89
C LYS A 123 15.85 -3.16 -15.11
N SER A 124 16.41 -1.99 -15.42
CA SER A 124 17.55 -1.42 -14.72
C SER A 124 17.50 0.11 -14.85
N PRO A 125 18.32 0.85 -14.08
CA PRO A 125 18.40 2.31 -14.22
C PRO A 125 18.75 2.76 -15.65
N SER A 126 19.51 1.94 -16.38
CA SER A 126 19.91 2.17 -17.77
C SER A 126 19.00 1.52 -18.80
N ILE A 127 18.15 0.58 -18.40
CA ILE A 127 17.26 -0.16 -19.31
C ILE A 127 15.84 0.01 -18.78
N PRO A 128 15.03 0.92 -19.38
CA PRO A 128 13.71 1.25 -18.88
C PRO A 128 12.67 0.12 -19.10
N TYR A 129 13.12 -1.10 -19.38
CA TYR A 129 12.27 -2.14 -19.94
C TYR A 129 12.84 -3.56 -19.80
N ILE A 130 12.00 -4.56 -19.51
CA ILE A 130 12.46 -5.90 -19.11
C ILE A 130 12.72 -6.89 -20.28
N GLY A 131 12.26 -6.62 -21.51
CA GLY A 131 12.50 -7.40 -22.75
C GLY A 131 13.37 -6.74 -23.85
N LYS A 132 13.25 -7.18 -25.13
CA LYS A 132 14.04 -6.68 -26.28
C LYS A 132 13.52 -5.31 -26.75
N ILE A 133 14.44 -4.38 -26.93
CA ILE A 133 14.23 -2.92 -27.03
C ILE A 133 13.55 -2.53 -28.36
N PRO A 134 12.36 -1.89 -28.36
CA PRO A 134 11.96 -1.01 -29.46
C PRO A 134 12.94 0.17 -29.51
N GLU A 135 13.38 0.60 -30.69
CA GLU A 135 14.38 1.67 -30.87
C GLU A 135 14.19 2.85 -29.90
N ASP A 136 15.29 3.42 -29.37
CA ASP A 136 15.31 4.46 -28.32
C ASP A 136 14.33 5.63 -28.55
N LYS A 137 14.00 5.92 -29.81
CA LYS A 137 13.03 6.94 -30.22
C LYS A 137 11.61 6.63 -29.73
N ILE A 138 11.16 5.40 -29.87
CA ILE A 138 9.83 4.91 -29.47
C ILE A 138 9.61 5.09 -27.96
N LEU A 139 10.65 4.81 -27.17
CA LEU A 139 10.58 4.91 -25.71
C LEU A 139 10.54 6.36 -25.21
N LYS A 140 11.29 7.26 -25.85
CA LYS A 140 11.20 8.69 -25.55
C LYS A 140 9.82 9.24 -25.89
N GLU A 141 9.24 8.81 -27.00
CA GLU A 141 7.89 9.23 -27.40
C GLU A 141 6.84 8.75 -26.39
N ILE A 142 6.92 7.51 -25.91
CA ILE A 142 6.07 7.00 -24.83
C ILE A 142 6.27 7.85 -23.56
N GLN A 143 7.51 8.08 -23.11
CA GLN A 143 7.77 8.88 -21.91
C GLN A 143 7.20 10.30 -22.01
N THR A 144 7.46 10.99 -23.12
CA THR A 144 6.91 12.32 -23.40
C THR A 144 5.39 12.29 -23.39
N PHE A 145 4.78 11.33 -24.08
CA PHE A 145 3.33 11.19 -24.15
C PHE A 145 2.70 11.00 -22.76
N TYR A 146 3.28 10.16 -21.90
CA TYR A 146 2.76 9.94 -20.55
C TYR A 146 3.01 11.13 -19.61
N ASN A 147 4.17 11.80 -19.72
CA ASN A 147 4.44 13.04 -18.98
C ASN A 147 3.41 14.12 -19.31
N ASP A 148 3.04 14.27 -20.59
CA ASP A 148 2.00 15.20 -21.04
C ASP A 148 0.61 14.84 -20.49
N LYS A 149 0.39 13.58 -20.13
CA LYS A 149 -0.85 13.08 -19.49
C LYS A 149 -0.80 13.09 -17.96
N GLY A 150 0.24 13.68 -17.36
CA GLY A 150 0.40 13.86 -15.91
C GLY A 150 0.97 12.66 -15.17
N PHE A 151 1.54 11.69 -15.86
CA PHE A 151 2.31 10.62 -15.23
C PHE A 151 3.73 11.07 -14.94
N LEU A 152 4.33 10.50 -13.89
CA LEU A 152 5.70 10.81 -13.51
C LEU A 152 6.64 9.71 -14.00
N SER A 153 7.83 10.08 -14.45
CA SER A 153 8.95 9.14 -14.64
C SER A 153 9.90 9.22 -13.45
N SER A 154 10.50 8.11 -13.03
CA SER A 154 11.55 8.09 -12.00
C SER A 154 12.69 7.16 -12.39
N ASP A 155 13.78 7.11 -11.63
CA ASP A 155 14.92 6.22 -11.90
C ASP A 155 14.53 4.74 -11.96
N TRP A 156 13.46 4.36 -11.26
CA TRP A 156 12.99 2.98 -11.12
C TRP A 156 11.75 2.66 -11.96
N TRP A 157 11.01 3.69 -12.38
CA TRP A 157 9.68 3.57 -12.96
C TRP A 157 9.58 4.32 -14.29
N LEU A 158 9.11 3.64 -15.33
CA LEU A 158 8.88 4.24 -16.64
C LEU A 158 7.68 5.20 -16.57
N ILE A 159 6.63 4.78 -15.87
CA ILE A 159 5.40 5.53 -15.59
C ILE A 159 5.02 5.24 -14.14
N TRP A 160 4.80 6.28 -13.36
CA TRP A 160 4.60 6.22 -11.91
C TRP A 160 3.41 7.07 -11.48
N ARG A 161 2.58 6.55 -10.58
CA ARG A 161 1.49 7.29 -9.96
C ARG A 161 1.42 7.02 -8.46
N TYR A 162 1.23 8.09 -7.71
CA TYR A 162 0.88 8.03 -6.29
C TYR A 162 -0.60 7.64 -6.14
N PHE A 163 -0.92 6.79 -5.17
CA PHE A 163 -2.30 6.72 -4.69
C PHE A 163 -2.66 8.07 -4.03
N GLU A 164 -3.95 8.43 -4.10
CA GLU A 164 -4.43 9.67 -3.45
C GLU A 164 -4.55 9.50 -1.94
N GLU A 165 -4.48 10.61 -1.21
CA GLU A 165 -4.73 10.61 0.23
C GLU A 165 -6.14 10.11 0.55
N PRO A 166 -6.32 9.33 1.64
CA PRO A 166 -5.29 8.90 2.59
C PRO A 166 -4.68 7.52 2.28
N TYR A 167 -4.95 6.96 1.12
CA TYR A 167 -4.49 5.62 0.69
C TYR A 167 -3.01 5.59 0.31
N ARG A 168 -2.35 6.74 0.23
CA ARG A 168 -0.94 6.83 -0.07
C ARG A 168 -0.08 6.39 1.11
N TYR A 169 -0.30 6.97 2.29
CA TYR A 169 0.60 6.87 3.43
C TYR A 169 0.06 5.89 4.47
N PHE A 170 0.68 4.71 4.53
CA PHE A 170 0.22 3.62 5.40
C PHE A 170 0.45 3.91 6.89
N ASP A 171 1.33 4.86 7.21
CA ASP A 171 1.59 5.29 8.59
C ASP A 171 0.88 6.58 8.97
N SER A 172 0.04 7.14 8.09
CA SER A 172 -0.77 8.31 8.41
C SER A 172 -1.93 7.97 9.34
N LYS A 173 -2.28 8.91 10.22
CA LYS A 173 -3.45 8.79 11.10
C LYS A 173 -4.73 8.61 10.27
N GLU A 174 -4.80 9.31 9.15
CA GLU A 174 -5.92 9.33 8.23
C GLU A 174 -6.13 7.95 7.59
N PHE A 175 -5.06 7.23 7.25
CA PHE A 175 -5.16 5.87 6.74
C PHE A 175 -5.75 4.91 7.76
N TYR A 176 -5.26 4.92 9.01
CA TYR A 176 -5.82 4.09 10.09
C TYR A 176 -7.27 4.43 10.39
N LYS A 177 -7.63 5.73 10.31
CA LYS A 177 -9.02 6.16 10.46
C LYS A 177 -9.91 5.54 9.39
N ILE A 178 -9.48 5.49 8.12
CA ILE A 178 -10.25 4.81 7.07
C ILE A 178 -10.40 3.32 7.35
N ILE A 179 -9.38 2.63 7.87
CA ILE A 179 -9.50 1.21 8.27
C ILE A 179 -10.54 1.01 9.38
N LEU A 180 -10.64 1.94 10.32
CA LEU A 180 -11.62 1.85 11.40
C LEU A 180 -13.03 2.23 10.95
N ASP A 181 -13.15 3.18 10.02
CA ASP A 181 -14.43 3.70 9.54
C ASP A 181 -15.06 2.82 8.44
N TYR A 182 -14.26 2.00 7.74
CA TYR A 182 -14.69 1.19 6.60
C TYR A 182 -14.17 -0.25 6.68
N GLU A 183 -14.89 -1.17 6.06
CA GLU A 183 -14.42 -2.55 5.91
C GLU A 183 -13.14 -2.61 5.08
N ILE A 184 -12.25 -3.57 5.41
CA ILE A 184 -11.00 -3.82 4.68
C ILE A 184 -11.27 -3.99 3.18
N GLU A 185 -12.35 -4.70 2.82
CA GLU A 185 -12.80 -4.90 1.46
C GLU A 185 -13.05 -3.59 0.70
N TYR A 186 -13.59 -2.56 1.35
CA TYR A 186 -13.83 -1.27 0.70
C TYR A 186 -12.52 -0.61 0.28
N ILE A 187 -11.55 -0.62 1.21
CA ILE A 187 -10.21 -0.04 1.02
C ILE A 187 -9.46 -0.78 -0.09
N THR A 188 -9.55 -2.12 -0.10
CA THR A 188 -8.89 -2.91 -1.14
C THR A 188 -9.50 -2.73 -2.51
N SER A 189 -10.82 -2.54 -2.60
CA SER A 189 -11.48 -2.19 -3.86
C SER A 189 -10.96 -0.88 -4.44
N TYR A 190 -10.70 0.14 -3.62
CA TYR A 190 -10.12 1.40 -4.08
C TYR A 190 -8.77 1.18 -4.79
N TYR A 191 -7.84 0.46 -4.14
CA TYR A 191 -6.53 0.17 -4.75
C TYR A 191 -6.66 -0.60 -6.06
N ILE A 192 -7.53 -1.60 -6.11
CA ILE A 192 -7.81 -2.39 -7.31
C ILE A 192 -8.31 -1.50 -8.46
N GLU A 193 -9.26 -0.61 -8.18
CA GLU A 193 -9.81 0.28 -9.20
C GLU A 193 -8.75 1.27 -9.72
N GLU A 194 -7.90 1.81 -8.85
CA GLU A 194 -6.79 2.67 -9.28
C GLU A 194 -5.76 1.91 -10.13
N ILE A 195 -5.46 0.65 -9.78
CA ILE A 195 -4.60 -0.24 -10.58
C ILE A 195 -5.24 -0.51 -11.94
N LYS A 196 -6.53 -0.87 -11.99
CA LYS A 196 -7.28 -1.08 -13.25
C LYS A 196 -7.25 0.15 -14.14
N LYS A 197 -7.49 1.34 -13.57
CA LYS A 197 -7.43 2.60 -14.33
C LYS A 197 -6.07 2.80 -14.98
N LEU A 198 -4.98 2.55 -14.23
CA LEU A 198 -3.63 2.65 -14.80
C LEU A 198 -3.46 1.63 -15.93
N VAL A 199 -3.70 0.35 -15.65
CA VAL A 199 -3.50 -0.76 -16.60
C VAL A 199 -4.30 -0.54 -17.90
N ASN A 200 -5.58 -0.19 -17.80
CA ASN A 200 -6.42 0.05 -18.97
C ASN A 200 -5.92 1.23 -19.78
N LYS A 201 -5.56 2.33 -19.10
CA LYS A 201 -5.05 3.54 -19.74
C LYS A 201 -3.70 3.27 -20.40
N THR A 202 -2.82 2.49 -19.76
CA THR A 202 -1.51 2.20 -20.32
C THR A 202 -1.57 1.23 -21.48
N LYS A 203 -2.45 0.22 -21.40
CA LYS A 203 -2.72 -0.71 -22.49
C LYS A 203 -3.30 0.00 -23.71
N SER A 204 -4.34 0.83 -23.54
CA SER A 204 -4.99 1.52 -24.66
C SER A 204 -4.02 2.40 -25.45
N TYR A 205 -3.12 3.11 -24.76
CA TYR A 205 -2.15 3.98 -25.42
C TYR A 205 -1.02 3.20 -26.10
N LEU A 206 -0.63 2.06 -25.56
CA LEU A 206 0.34 1.20 -26.22
C LEU A 206 -0.28 0.54 -27.45
N ASP A 207 -1.54 0.11 -27.38
CA ASP A 207 -2.28 -0.41 -28.53
C ASP A 207 -2.40 0.65 -29.64
N GLU A 208 -2.76 1.90 -29.30
CA GLU A 208 -2.80 3.04 -30.24
C GLU A 208 -1.42 3.30 -30.86
N PHE A 209 -0.37 3.31 -30.05
CA PHE A 209 0.99 3.50 -30.51
C PHE A 209 1.43 2.41 -31.50
N PHE A 210 1.19 1.13 -31.18
CA PHE A 210 1.54 0.02 -32.05
C PHE A 210 0.71 -0.03 -33.35
N GLN A 211 -0.53 0.47 -33.33
CA GLN A 211 -1.33 0.60 -34.55
C GLN A 211 -0.78 1.69 -35.48
N ASN A 212 -0.30 2.81 -34.93
CA ASN A 212 0.24 3.93 -35.73
C ASN A 212 1.64 3.67 -36.31
N TYR A 213 2.36 2.67 -35.81
CA TYR A 213 3.72 2.32 -36.22
C TYR A 213 3.82 0.99 -37.00
N ARG A 214 2.68 0.39 -37.36
CA ARG A 214 2.59 -0.69 -38.35
C ARG A 214 2.35 -0.12 -39.75
#